data_AF-A0A285NGC6-F1
#
_entry.id   AF-A0A285NGC6-F1
#
_cell.length_a   1.000
_cell.length_b   1.000
_cell.length_c   1.000
_cell.angle_alpha   90.00
_cell.angle_beta   90.00
_cell.angle_gamma   90.00
#
_symmetry.space_group_name_H-M   'P 1'
#
loop_
_entity.id
_entity.type
_entity.pdbx_description
1 polymer ?
#
loop_
_entity_poly.entity_id
_entity_poly.type
_entity_poly.pdbx_seq_one_letter_code
_entity_poly.pdbx_strand_id
1 'polypeptide(L)'
;MELWVNISGEKKKYQGSFKTVMESIYNDGKGKEVTLLSIHAPQKELRRFKREWRSNGKNLVETARKIAVWFYLKDYRRAKRCIREYRKKTDPVSILKVQRAQKMLQEVQPKLEALS
;
A
#
# COMPACT_ATOMS: atom_id res chain seq x y z
N MET A 1 -12.20 -3.36 0.19
CA MET A 1 -11.98 -4.81 0.05
C MET A 1 -12.13 -5.50 1.38
N GLU A 2 -12.53 -6.76 1.33
CA GLU A 2 -12.57 -7.69 2.45
C GLU A 2 -11.67 -8.90 2.12
N LEU A 3 -10.88 -9.35 3.08
CA LEU A 3 -9.95 -10.45 2.90
C LEU A 3 -9.88 -11.28 4.20
N TRP A 4 -10.09 -12.59 4.07
CA TRP A 4 -9.95 -13.55 5.14
C TRP A 4 -8.66 -14.33 4.97
N VAL A 5 -7.89 -14.41 6.05
CA VAL A 5 -6.63 -15.14 6.10
C VAL A 5 -6.54 -15.97 7.35
N ASN A 6 -5.83 -17.08 7.26
CA ASN A 6 -5.38 -17.82 8.42
C ASN A 6 -3.91 -17.47 8.64
N ILE A 7 -3.59 -16.98 9.84
CA ILE A 7 -2.24 -16.66 10.30
C ILE A 7 -1.94 -17.59 11.47
N SER A 8 -1.01 -18.54 11.30
CA SER A 8 -0.59 -19.46 12.36
C SER A 8 -1.73 -20.20 13.08
N GLY A 9 -2.82 -20.53 12.38
CA GLY A 9 -3.99 -21.23 12.93
C GLY A 9 -5.19 -20.32 13.23
N GLU A 10 -5.00 -19.01 13.30
CA GLU A 10 -6.06 -18.05 13.60
C GLU A 10 -6.65 -17.42 12.35
N LYS A 11 -7.99 -17.44 12.23
CA LYS A 11 -8.71 -16.78 11.15
C LYS A 11 -8.87 -15.29 11.46
N LYS A 12 -8.31 -14.43 10.62
CA LYS A 12 -8.39 -12.98 10.73
C LYS A 12 -9.04 -12.36 9.51
N LYS A 13 -9.93 -11.41 9.75
CA LYS A 13 -10.62 -10.61 8.73
C LYS A 13 -9.94 -9.25 8.60
N TYR A 14 -9.63 -8.85 7.37
CA TYR A 14 -9.19 -7.50 7.04
C TYR A 14 -10.21 -6.81 6.15
N GLN A 15 -10.61 -5.60 6.52
CA GLN A 15 -11.57 -4.80 5.77
C GLN A 15 -11.09 -3.36 5.67
N GLY A 16 -11.16 -2.79 4.47
CA GLY A 16 -10.77 -1.39 4.23
C GLY A 16 -10.31 -1.13 2.80
N SER A 17 -9.46 -0.12 2.63
CA SER A 17 -8.86 0.18 1.32
C SER A 17 -7.86 -0.91 0.92
N PHE A 18 -7.62 -1.07 -0.38
CA PHE A 18 -6.64 -2.06 -0.87
C PHE A 18 -5.24 -1.82 -0.31
N LYS A 19 -4.83 -0.55 -0.20
CA LYS A 19 -3.56 -0.16 0.39
C LYS A 19 -3.46 -0.60 1.86
N THR A 20 -4.43 -0.21 2.68
CA THR A 20 -4.41 -0.47 4.12
C THR A 20 -4.50 -1.95 4.44
N VAL A 21 -5.35 -2.70 3.73
CA VAL A 21 -5.49 -4.15 3.94
C VAL A 21 -4.17 -4.88 3.63
N MET A 22 -3.48 -4.53 2.54
CA MET A 22 -2.21 -5.16 2.19
C MET A 22 -1.08 -4.80 3.17
N GLU A 23 -1.03 -3.55 3.63
CA GLU A 23 -0.10 -3.12 4.68
C GLU A 23 -0.32 -3.90 5.98
N SER A 24 -1.58 -4.05 6.42
CA SER A 24 -1.91 -4.81 7.63
C SER A 24 -1.56 -6.30 7.52
N ILE A 25 -1.86 -6.94 6.37
CA ILE A 25 -1.51 -8.35 6.15
C ILE A 25 0.00 -8.56 6.20
N TYR A 26 0.79 -7.65 5.59
CA TYR A 26 2.25 -7.75 5.64
C TYR A 26 2.78 -7.64 7.07
N ASN A 27 2.32 -6.64 7.81
CA ASN A 27 2.78 -6.40 9.19
C ASN A 27 2.42 -7.57 10.12
N ASP A 28 1.20 -8.08 10.04
CA ASP A 28 0.73 -9.16 10.90
C ASP A 28 1.29 -10.53 10.51
N GLY A 29 1.55 -10.73 9.22
CA GLY A 29 2.03 -11.97 8.62
C GLY A 29 3.55 -12.13 8.60
N LYS A 30 4.31 -11.10 9.00
CA LYS A 30 5.77 -11.15 8.97
C LYS A 30 6.30 -12.27 9.87
N GLY A 31 7.07 -13.20 9.28
CA GLY A 31 7.64 -14.34 9.99
C GLY A 31 6.63 -15.44 10.37
N LYS A 32 5.40 -15.40 9.83
CA LYS A 32 4.34 -16.38 10.12
C LYS A 32 3.89 -17.10 8.86
N GLU A 33 3.31 -18.29 9.05
CA GLU A 33 2.60 -18.97 7.97
C GLU A 33 1.25 -18.28 7.75
N VAL A 34 1.04 -17.80 6.51
CA VAL A 34 -0.17 -17.08 6.14
C VAL A 34 -0.80 -17.72 4.92
N THR A 35 -2.06 -18.12 5.07
CA THR A 35 -2.85 -18.71 3.99
C THR A 35 -4.08 -17.85 3.69
N LEU A 36 -4.33 -17.60 2.40
CA LEU A 36 -5.51 -16.87 1.95
C LEU A 36 -6.72 -17.82 1.99
N LEU A 37 -7.77 -17.41 2.69
CA LEU A 37 -9.03 -18.16 2.75
C LEU A 37 -10.03 -17.65 1.72
N SER A 38 -10.31 -16.35 1.75
CA SER A 38 -11.24 -15.72 0.81
C SER A 38 -10.89 -14.25 0.58
N ILE A 39 -11.28 -13.74 -0.58
CA ILE A 39 -11.08 -12.34 -0.98
C ILE A 39 -12.32 -11.83 -1.70
N HIS A 40 -12.82 -10.69 -1.22
CA HIS A 40 -13.91 -9.95 -1.84
C HIS A 40 -13.48 -8.51 -2.11
N ALA A 41 -13.34 -8.15 -3.38
CA ALA A 41 -12.89 -6.83 -3.79
C ALA A 41 -13.43 -6.47 -5.18
N PRO A 42 -13.45 -5.16 -5.54
CA PRO A 42 -13.72 -4.73 -6.91
C PRO A 42 -12.80 -5.43 -7.92
N GLN A 43 -13.32 -5.67 -9.13
CA GLN A 43 -12.63 -6.45 -10.16
C GLN A 43 -11.23 -5.92 -10.52
N LYS A 44 -11.05 -4.59 -10.49
CA LYS A 44 -9.73 -3.95 -10.73
C LYS A 44 -8.70 -4.33 -9.67
N GLU A 45 -9.09 -4.36 -8.41
CA GLU A 45 -8.24 -4.74 -7.27
C GLU A 45 -7.92 -6.24 -7.33
N LEU A 46 -8.94 -7.08 -7.57
CA LEU A 46 -8.76 -8.53 -7.74
C LEU A 46 -7.77 -8.86 -8.87
N ARG A 47 -7.84 -8.17 -10.02
CA ARG A 47 -6.91 -8.41 -11.13
C ARG A 47 -5.47 -8.09 -10.74
N ARG A 48 -5.25 -6.98 -10.04
CA ARG A 48 -3.92 -6.59 -9.56
C ARG A 48 -3.41 -7.56 -8.50
N PHE A 49 -4.25 -7.90 -7.51
CA PHE A 49 -3.93 -8.90 -6.50
C PHE A 49 -3.55 -10.24 -7.13
N LYS A 50 -4.39 -10.80 -8.02
CA LYS A 50 -4.11 -12.07 -8.70
C LYS A 50 -2.83 -12.03 -9.56
N ARG A 51 -2.44 -10.88 -10.09
CA ARG A 51 -1.21 -10.73 -10.88
C ARG A 51 0.02 -10.84 -9.98
N GLU A 52 0.06 -10.04 -8.91
CA GLU A 52 1.14 -10.08 -7.93
C GLU A 52 1.20 -11.44 -7.22
N TRP A 53 0.04 -11.99 -6.87
CA TRP A 53 -0.05 -13.29 -6.20
C TRP A 53 0.55 -14.43 -7.03
N ARG A 54 0.31 -14.44 -8.35
CA ARG A 54 0.95 -15.39 -9.25
C ARG A 54 2.44 -15.13 -9.42
N SER A 55 2.84 -13.86 -9.52
CA SER A 55 4.25 -13.47 -9.66
C SER A 55 5.10 -13.86 -8.45
N ASN A 56 4.51 -13.87 -7.25
CA ASN A 56 5.19 -14.19 -6.01
C ASN A 56 5.01 -15.65 -5.57
N GLY A 57 4.76 -16.57 -6.50
CA GLY A 57 4.66 -18.01 -6.19
C GLY A 57 3.55 -18.35 -5.20
N LYS A 58 2.45 -17.58 -5.21
CA LYS A 58 1.34 -17.66 -4.25
C LYS A 58 1.68 -17.29 -2.80
N ASN A 59 2.83 -16.68 -2.52
CA ASN A 59 3.16 -16.15 -1.18
C ASN A 59 2.34 -14.89 -0.87
N LEU A 60 1.45 -14.97 0.12
CA LEU A 60 0.54 -13.86 0.44
C LEU A 60 1.24 -12.67 1.10
N VAL A 61 2.19 -12.93 2.00
CA VAL A 61 2.93 -11.88 2.73
C VAL A 61 3.74 -11.04 1.75
N GLU A 62 4.47 -11.70 0.84
CA GLU A 62 5.25 -11.00 -0.19
C GLU A 62 4.35 -10.26 -1.19
N THR A 63 3.20 -10.86 -1.55
CA THR A 63 2.19 -10.19 -2.38
C THR A 63 1.66 -8.92 -1.73
N ALA A 64 1.33 -9.00 -0.44
CA ALA A 64 0.85 -7.86 0.33
C ALA A 64 1.92 -6.75 0.41
N ARG A 65 3.18 -7.11 0.66
CA ARG A 65 4.32 -6.19 0.65
C ARG A 65 4.47 -5.46 -0.68
N LYS A 66 4.55 -6.20 -1.81
CA LYS A 66 4.73 -5.62 -3.14
C LYS A 66 3.60 -4.68 -3.53
N ILE A 67 2.36 -5.03 -3.19
CA ILE A 67 1.20 -4.16 -3.45
C ILE A 67 1.25 -2.90 -2.58
N ALA A 68 1.57 -3.02 -1.29
CA ALA A 68 1.70 -1.87 -0.40
C ALA A 68 2.81 -0.93 -0.88
N VAL A 69 3.99 -1.46 -1.21
CA VAL A 69 5.11 -0.71 -1.82
C VAL A 69 4.67 0.02 -3.08
N TRP A 70 3.92 -0.63 -3.97
CA TRP A 70 3.42 0.01 -5.19
C TRP A 70 2.55 1.23 -4.90
N PHE A 71 1.65 1.16 -3.91
CA PHE A 71 0.84 2.29 -3.48
C PHE A 71 1.69 3.42 -2.90
N TYR A 72 2.62 3.10 -1.99
CA TYR A 72 3.50 4.10 -1.38
C TYR A 72 4.43 4.76 -2.40
N LEU A 73 4.98 4.02 -3.35
CA LEU A 73 5.77 4.57 -4.46
C LEU A 73 4.95 5.51 -5.33
N LYS A 74 3.69 5.18 -5.61
CA LYS A 74 2.78 6.04 -6.38
C LYS A 74 2.54 7.36 -5.66
N ASP A 75 2.22 7.30 -4.36
CA ASP A 75 1.98 8.49 -3.53
C ASP A 75 3.25 9.35 -3.42
N TYR A 76 4.40 8.71 -3.19
CA TYR A 76 5.71 9.36 -3.15
C TYR A 76 6.03 10.11 -4.44
N ARG A 77 5.88 9.46 -5.60
CA ARG A 77 6.13 10.07 -6.92
C ARG A 77 5.17 11.22 -7.20
N ARG A 78 3.90 11.09 -6.79
CA ARG A 78 2.89 12.16 -6.93
C ARG A 78 3.28 13.39 -6.11
N ALA A 79 3.66 13.19 -4.85
CA ALA A 79 4.06 14.27 -3.96
C ALA A 79 5.34 14.98 -4.46
N LYS A 80 6.36 14.21 -4.85
CA LYS A 80 7.59 14.77 -5.47
C LYS A 80 7.28 15.59 -6.73
N ARG A 81 6.38 15.11 -7.59
CA ARG A 81 5.96 15.84 -8.80
C ARG A 81 5.28 17.16 -8.43
N CYS A 82 4.36 17.15 -7.48
CA CYS A 82 3.68 18.36 -6.99
C CYS A 82 4.68 19.40 -6.50
N ILE A 83 5.64 19.00 -5.65
CA ILE A 83 6.69 19.91 -5.17
C ILE A 83 7.48 20.49 -6.35
N ARG A 84 7.90 19.65 -7.30
CA ARG A 84 8.66 20.11 -8.47
C ARG A 84 7.91 21.15 -9.30
N GLU A 85 6.61 20.94 -9.52
CA GLU A 85 5.75 21.82 -10.35
C GLU A 85 5.43 23.15 -9.66
N TYR A 86 5.26 23.15 -8.34
CA TYR A 86 4.73 24.29 -7.60
C TYR A 86 5.78 25.02 -6.73
N ARG A 87 6.99 24.49 -6.53
CA ARG A 87 8.02 25.08 -5.63
C ARG A 87 8.46 26.51 -5.97
N LYS A 88 8.36 26.92 -7.24
CA LYS A 88 8.78 28.26 -7.70
C LYS A 88 7.63 29.26 -7.73
N LYS A 89 6.40 28.80 -7.49
CA LYS A 89 5.21 29.65 -7.56
C LYS A 89 4.95 30.29 -6.20
N THR A 90 4.61 31.56 -6.23
CA THR A 90 4.40 32.40 -5.04
C THR A 90 2.94 32.57 -4.68
N ASP A 91 2.01 32.08 -5.52
CA ASP A 91 0.58 32.18 -5.22
C ASP A 91 0.21 31.29 -4.01
N PRO A 92 -0.70 31.73 -3.11
CA PRO A 92 -1.02 31.02 -1.88
C PRO A 92 -1.49 29.58 -2.10
N VAL A 93 -2.20 29.31 -3.21
CA VAL A 93 -2.71 27.98 -3.54
C VAL A 93 -1.57 27.02 -3.86
N SER A 94 -0.57 27.47 -4.63
CA SER A 94 0.63 26.69 -4.95
C SER A 94 1.47 26.41 -3.71
N ILE A 95 1.66 27.41 -2.82
CA ILE A 95 2.38 27.22 -1.55
C ILE A 95 1.69 26.13 -0.70
N LEU A 96 0.37 26.21 -0.54
CA LEU A 96 -0.42 25.21 0.19
C LEU A 96 -0.27 23.80 -0.42
N LYS A 97 -0.26 23.68 -1.75
CA LYS A 97 -0.06 22.40 -2.45
C LYS A 97 1.33 21.81 -2.15
N VAL A 98 2.37 22.63 -2.13
CA VAL A 98 3.73 22.20 -1.78
C VAL A 98 3.79 21.73 -0.33
N GLN A 99 3.23 22.50 0.62
CA GLN A 99 3.19 22.11 2.03
C GLN A 99 2.47 20.78 2.25
N ARG A 100 1.30 20.58 1.63
CA ARG A 100 0.56 19.32 1.68
C ARG A 100 1.37 18.16 1.10
N ALA A 101 2.06 18.39 -0.02
CA ALA A 101 2.91 17.37 -0.63
C ALA A 101 4.15 17.04 0.22
N GLN A 102 4.75 18.02 0.88
CA GLN A 102 5.86 17.80 1.83
C GLN A 102 5.40 16.97 3.02
N LYS A 103 4.25 17.30 3.62
CA LYS A 103 3.66 16.49 4.71
C LYS A 103 3.39 15.05 4.26
N MET A 104 2.83 14.87 3.06
CA MET A 104 2.63 13.53 2.49
C MET A 104 3.95 12.78 2.30
N LEU A 105 5.04 13.43 1.87
CA LEU A 105 6.35 12.79 1.78
C LEU A 105 6.88 12.36 3.15
N GLN A 106 6.73 13.19 4.17
CA GLN A 106 7.13 12.86 5.54
C GLN A 106 6.38 11.63 6.09
N GLU A 107 5.12 11.46 5.72
CA GLU A 107 4.31 10.29 6.11
C GLU A 107 4.64 9.03 5.28
N VAL A 108 4.90 9.19 3.98
CA VAL A 108 5.07 8.07 3.04
C VAL A 108 6.49 7.49 3.05
N GLN A 109 7.51 8.33 3.19
CA GLN A 109 8.92 7.91 3.17
C GLN A 109 9.23 6.81 4.22
N PRO A 110 8.93 6.98 5.53
CA PRO A 110 9.27 5.98 6.53
C PRO A 110 8.52 4.66 6.30
N LYS A 111 7.28 4.73 5.82
CA LYS A 111 6.47 3.53 5.50
C LYS A 111 7.03 2.77 4.30
N LEU A 112 7.51 3.49 3.30
CA LEU A 112 8.15 2.87 2.14
C LEU A 112 9.46 2.19 2.52
N GLU A 113 10.26 2.82 3.38
CA GLU A 113 11.50 2.26 3.91
C GLU A 113 11.23 1.00 4.76
N ALA A 114 10.21 1.02 5.61
CA ALA A 114 9.81 -0.15 6.41
C ALA A 114 9.34 -1.36 5.58
N LEU A 115 8.89 -1.13 4.35
CA LEU A 115 8.40 -2.15 3.42
C LEU A 115 9.46 -2.60 2.38
N SER A 116 10.58 -1.88 2.26
CA SER A 116 11.64 -2.14 1.28
C SER A 116 12.50 -3.31 1.74
#